data_AF-A0A7A6U7C9-F1
#
_entry.id   AF-A0A7A6U7C9-F1
#
_cell.length_a   1.000
_cell.length_b   1.000
_cell.length_c   1.000
_cell.angle_alpha   90.00
_cell.angle_beta   90.00
_cell.angle_gamma   90.00
#
_symmetry.space_group_name_H-M   'P 1'
#
loop_
_entity.id
_entity.type
_entity.pdbx_description
1 polymer ?
#
loop_
_entity_poly.entity_id
_entity_poly.type
_entity_poly.pdbx_seq_one_letter_code
_entity_poly.pdbx_strand_id
1 'polypeptide(L)'
;FFHWGLHAWAIYAIVALILAFFSYRHGLPLTLRSALYPIIGDRIYGPVGHAVDIFAVIGTVFGVATSLGYGVLQVNAGLNHLFGVPINETVQVILIVVITGLATISVVSGLDKGIRILSELNLGLALLLLALVLCLGPTVLLLKSFVENTGGYLSELVSKT
;
A
#
# COMPACT_ATOMS: atom_id res chain seq x y z
N PHE A 1 -17.03 0.56 -2.86
CA PHE A 1 -16.28 0.64 -1.59
C PHE A 1 -15.82 -0.69 -1.02
N PHE A 2 -16.47 -1.84 -1.26
CA PHE A 2 -16.13 -3.12 -0.61
C PHE A 2 -14.65 -3.51 -0.62
N HIS A 3 -13.98 -3.45 -1.78
CA HIS A 3 -12.57 -3.83 -1.91
C HIS A 3 -11.56 -2.86 -1.28
N TRP A 4 -11.94 -1.59 -1.07
CA TRP A 4 -11.02 -0.52 -0.63
C TRP A 4 -11.50 0.19 0.65
N GLY A 5 -12.58 -0.33 1.25
CA GLY A 5 -13.23 0.19 2.44
C GLY A 5 -12.80 -0.57 3.70
N LEU A 6 -13.69 -0.64 4.68
CA LEU A 6 -13.35 -1.13 6.04
C LEU A 6 -12.68 -2.51 6.05
N HIS A 7 -13.08 -3.43 5.16
CA HIS A 7 -12.52 -4.78 5.10
C HIS A 7 -11.01 -4.82 4.88
N ALA A 8 -10.50 -4.04 3.91
CA ALA A 8 -9.07 -3.97 3.63
C ALA A 8 -8.30 -3.33 4.80
N TRP A 9 -8.84 -2.24 5.35
CA TRP A 9 -8.20 -1.51 6.47
C TRP A 9 -8.24 -2.27 7.79
N ALA A 10 -9.26 -3.11 8.02
CA ALA A 10 -9.37 -3.91 9.23
C ALA A 10 -8.21 -4.92 9.35
N ILE A 11 -7.79 -5.53 8.24
CA ILE A 11 -6.63 -6.44 8.22
C ILE A 11 -5.36 -5.69 8.65
N TYR A 12 -5.13 -4.50 8.10
CA TYR A 12 -3.98 -3.67 8.50
C TYR A 12 -4.05 -3.24 9.96
N ALA A 13 -5.22 -2.83 10.44
CA ALA A 13 -5.42 -2.42 11.83
C ALA A 13 -5.12 -3.56 12.81
N ILE A 14 -5.58 -4.79 12.51
CA ILE A 14 -5.33 -5.97 13.33
C ILE A 14 -3.83 -6.27 13.39
N VAL A 15 -3.15 -6.33 12.23
CA VAL A 15 -1.71 -6.62 12.19
C VAL A 15 -0.91 -5.54 12.91
N ALA A 16 -1.22 -4.27 12.69
CA ALA A 16 -0.58 -3.15 13.37
C ALA A 16 -0.78 -3.20 14.89
N LEU A 17 -2.00 -3.50 15.36
CA LEU A 17 -2.29 -3.62 16.79
C LEU A 17 -1.51 -4.77 17.44
N ILE A 18 -1.44 -5.93 16.79
CA ILE A 18 -0.70 -7.10 17.29
C ILE A 18 0.79 -6.75 17.44
N LEU A 19 1.41 -6.18 16.40
CA LEU A 19 2.83 -5.81 16.43
C LEU A 19 3.11 -4.72 17.47
N ALA A 20 2.25 -3.70 17.54
CA ALA A 20 2.38 -2.63 18.52
C ALA A 20 2.22 -3.14 19.95
N PHE A 21 1.22 -3.98 20.21
CA PHE A 21 0.99 -4.55 21.54
C PHE A 21 2.19 -5.39 21.99
N PHE A 22 2.62 -6.38 21.20
CA PHE A 22 3.71 -7.26 21.61
C PHE A 22 5.06 -6.54 21.67
N SER A 23 5.32 -5.56 20.80
CA SER A 23 6.58 -4.83 20.82
C SER A 23 6.64 -3.80 21.96
N TYR A 24 5.61 -2.96 22.11
CA TYR A 24 5.64 -1.89 23.10
C TYR A 24 5.23 -2.33 24.51
N ARG A 25 4.32 -3.31 24.65
CA ARG A 25 3.87 -3.79 25.98
C ARG A 25 4.71 -4.94 26.51
N HIS A 26 5.14 -5.84 25.63
CA HIS A 26 5.86 -7.08 26.00
C HIS A 26 7.35 -7.07 25.65
N GLY A 27 7.86 -6.01 25.00
CA GLY A 27 9.28 -5.88 24.65
C GLY A 27 9.75 -6.89 23.60
N LEU A 28 8.82 -7.49 22.83
CA LEU A 28 9.16 -8.47 21.80
C LEU A 28 9.61 -7.78 20.50
N PRO A 29 10.35 -8.49 19.62
CA PRO A 29 10.78 -7.93 18.34
C PRO A 29 9.59 -7.46 17.49
N LEU A 30 9.76 -6.38 16.73
CA LEU A 30 8.74 -5.84 15.81
C LEU A 30 8.65 -6.68 14.52
N THR A 31 8.26 -7.95 14.67
CA THR A 31 8.24 -8.97 13.60
C THR A 31 6.97 -9.82 13.71
N LEU A 32 6.51 -10.40 12.60
CA LEU A 32 5.25 -11.15 12.57
C LEU A 32 5.27 -12.38 13.48
N ARG A 33 6.43 -13.02 13.69
CA ARG A 33 6.58 -14.10 14.68
C ARG A 33 6.11 -13.75 16.09
N SER A 34 6.19 -12.48 16.50
CA SER A 34 5.78 -12.04 17.85
C SER A 34 4.28 -12.19 18.08
N ALA A 35 3.48 -12.21 17.00
CA ALA A 35 2.05 -12.51 17.06
C ALA A 35 1.75 -13.92 17.60
N LEU A 36 2.68 -14.87 17.43
CA LEU A 36 2.51 -16.26 17.86
C LEU A 36 2.94 -16.50 19.31
N TYR A 37 3.64 -15.55 19.94
CA TYR A 37 4.10 -15.68 21.32
C TYR A 37 3.04 -16.19 22.32
N PRO A 38 1.77 -15.70 22.32
CA PRO A 38 0.76 -16.22 23.26
C PRO A 38 0.38 -17.69 23.03
N ILE A 39 0.63 -18.24 21.83
CA ILE A 39 0.27 -19.62 21.47
C ILE A 39 1.45 -20.57 21.68
N ILE A 40 2.65 -20.17 21.24
CA ILE A 40 3.83 -21.06 21.22
C ILE A 40 4.95 -20.65 22.19
N GLY A 41 4.78 -19.56 22.94
CA GLY A 41 5.75 -19.04 23.90
C GLY A 41 7.09 -18.72 23.25
N ASP A 42 8.18 -19.07 23.92
CA ASP A 42 9.56 -18.83 23.44
C ASP A 42 9.94 -19.59 22.17
N ARG A 43 9.08 -20.50 21.67
CA ARG A 43 9.31 -21.18 20.38
C ARG A 43 9.25 -20.23 19.18
N ILE A 44 8.87 -18.97 19.36
CA ILE A 44 8.99 -17.91 18.34
C ILE A 44 10.43 -17.69 17.87
N TYR A 45 11.43 -18.04 18.69
CA TYR A 45 12.85 -17.97 18.33
C TYR A 45 13.34 -19.22 17.59
N GLY A 46 12.46 -20.22 17.39
CA GLY A 46 12.75 -21.46 16.70
C GLY A 46 12.24 -21.50 15.25
N PRO A 47 12.27 -22.68 14.62
CA PRO A 47 11.92 -22.86 13.21
C PRO A 47 10.51 -22.36 12.83
N VAL A 48 9.55 -22.50 13.74
CA VAL A 48 8.15 -22.07 13.52
C VAL A 48 8.05 -20.55 13.36
N GLY A 49 8.75 -19.78 14.21
CA GLY A 49 8.77 -18.33 14.10
C GLY A 49 9.51 -17.85 12.85
N HIS A 50 10.61 -18.51 12.48
CA HIS A 50 11.31 -18.22 11.23
C HIS A 50 10.46 -18.48 9.99
N ALA A 51 9.68 -19.58 9.98
CA ALA A 51 8.77 -19.87 8.87
C ALA A 51 7.75 -18.73 8.67
N VAL A 52 7.13 -18.23 9.75
CA VAL A 52 6.16 -17.13 9.67
C VAL A 52 6.79 -15.85 9.14
N ASP A 53 7.98 -15.49 9.61
CA ASP A 53 8.68 -14.30 9.10
C ASP A 53 9.03 -14.46 7.61
N ILE A 54 9.45 -15.65 7.16
CA ILE A 54 9.70 -15.91 5.75
C ILE A 54 8.42 -15.71 4.93
N PHE A 55 7.30 -16.27 5.37
CA PHE A 55 6.00 -16.07 4.71
C PHE A 55 5.61 -14.59 4.67
N ALA A 56 5.83 -13.86 5.77
CA ALA A 56 5.54 -12.43 5.86
C ALA A 56 6.38 -11.63 4.85
N VAL A 57 7.69 -11.86 4.80
CA VAL A 57 8.60 -11.18 3.88
C VAL A 57 8.23 -11.48 2.43
N ILE A 58 7.99 -12.76 2.10
CA ILE A 58 7.56 -13.16 0.75
C ILE A 58 6.25 -12.46 0.37
N GLY A 59 5.26 -12.45 1.27
CA GLY A 59 3.98 -11.77 1.06
C GLY A 59 4.15 -10.28 0.82
N THR A 60 4.98 -9.61 1.62
CA THR A 60 5.30 -8.19 1.42
C THR A 60 5.97 -7.94 0.07
N VAL A 61 6.94 -8.77 -0.33
CA VAL A 61 7.64 -8.63 -1.61
C VAL A 61 6.68 -8.77 -2.79
N PHE A 62 5.80 -9.79 -2.79
CA PHE A 62 4.79 -9.96 -3.83
C PHE A 62 3.79 -8.79 -3.90
N GLY A 63 3.36 -8.28 -2.75
CA GLY A 63 2.48 -7.12 -2.67
C GLY A 63 3.13 -5.87 -3.27
N VAL A 64 4.37 -5.59 -2.89
CA VAL A 64 5.16 -4.45 -3.42
C VAL A 64 5.40 -4.60 -4.92
N ALA A 65 5.80 -5.79 -5.39
CA ALA A 65 6.06 -6.06 -6.80
C ALA A 65 4.82 -5.83 -7.67
N THR A 66 3.64 -6.27 -7.21
CA THR A 66 2.37 -6.10 -7.93
C THR A 66 2.00 -4.61 -8.03
N SER A 67 2.09 -3.88 -6.91
CA SER A 67 1.80 -2.44 -6.88
C SER A 67 2.75 -1.64 -7.79
N LEU A 68 4.05 -1.96 -7.75
CA LEU A 68 5.06 -1.35 -8.62
C LEU A 68 4.77 -1.63 -10.11
N GLY A 69 4.37 -2.86 -10.45
CA GLY A 69 3.98 -3.23 -11.80
C GLY A 69 2.83 -2.38 -12.33
N TYR A 70 1.74 -2.24 -11.56
CA TYR A 70 0.62 -1.35 -11.93
C TYR A 70 1.05 0.11 -12.06
N GLY A 71 1.91 0.61 -11.17
CA GLY A 71 2.46 1.95 -11.24
C GLY A 71 3.25 2.21 -12.53
N VAL A 72 4.09 1.26 -12.94
CA VAL A 72 4.87 1.35 -14.18
C VAL A 72 3.98 1.31 -15.41
N LEU A 73 2.95 0.46 -15.43
CA LEU A 73 1.96 0.44 -16.51
C LEU A 73 1.26 1.79 -16.64
N GLN A 74 0.87 2.40 -15.53
CA GLN A 74 0.23 3.71 -15.52
C GLN A 74 1.17 4.84 -15.99
N VAL A 75 2.44 4.82 -15.57
CA VAL A 75 3.46 5.77 -16.03
C VAL A 75 3.74 5.60 -17.52
N ASN A 76 3.91 4.37 -18.00
CA ASN A 76 4.16 4.10 -19.41
C ASN A 76 2.98 4.56 -20.29
N ALA A 77 1.73 4.34 -19.85
CA ALA A 77 0.55 4.86 -20.54
C ALA A 77 0.51 6.40 -20.58
N GLY A 78 0.88 7.07 -19.49
CA GLY A 78 1.01 8.53 -19.44
C GLY A 78 2.09 9.06 -20.39
N LEU A 79 3.26 8.42 -20.43
CA LEU A 79 4.35 8.76 -21.35
C LEU A 79 3.98 8.50 -22.80
N ASN A 80 3.23 7.43 -23.09
CA ASN A 80 2.70 7.17 -24.42
C ASN A 80 1.75 8.29 -24.86
N HIS A 81 0.85 8.71 -23.97
CA HIS A 81 -0.12 9.75 -24.28
C HIS A 81 0.52 11.13 -24.52
N LEU A 82 1.55 11.49 -23.75
CA LEU A 82 2.21 12.80 -23.83
C LEU A 82 3.32 12.88 -24.88
N PHE A 83 4.11 11.81 -25.01
CA PHE A 83 5.37 11.81 -25.78
C PHE A 83 5.43 10.72 -26.85
N GLY A 84 4.40 9.87 -26.98
CA GLY A 84 4.37 8.78 -27.95
C GLY A 84 5.30 7.61 -27.63
N VAL A 85 5.81 7.51 -26.39
CA VAL A 85 6.67 6.39 -25.95
C VAL A 85 5.94 5.06 -26.12
N PRO A 86 6.51 4.03 -26.78
CA PRO A 86 5.83 2.77 -27.01
C PRO A 86 5.50 2.05 -25.68
N ILE A 87 4.38 1.33 -25.68
CA ILE A 87 3.97 0.48 -24.56
C ILE A 87 4.45 -0.94 -24.87
N ASN A 88 5.63 -1.29 -24.37
CA ASN A 88 6.20 -2.63 -24.51
C ASN A 88 6.98 -3.03 -23.26
N GLU A 89 7.29 -4.31 -23.14
CA GLU A 89 7.97 -4.89 -21.98
C GLU A 89 9.35 -4.25 -21.74
N THR A 90 10.07 -3.89 -22.79
CA THR A 90 11.39 -3.26 -22.69
C THR A 90 11.33 -1.92 -21.97
N VAL A 91 10.39 -1.04 -22.36
CA VAL A 91 10.19 0.26 -21.70
C VAL A 91 9.76 0.06 -20.25
N GLN A 92 8.87 -0.90 -19.99
CA GLN A 92 8.38 -1.18 -18.64
C GLN A 92 9.51 -1.68 -17.72
N VAL A 93 10.37 -2.59 -18.18
CA VAL A 93 11.52 -3.07 -17.42
C VAL A 93 12.50 -1.92 -17.12
N ILE A 94 12.77 -1.05 -18.10
CA ILE A 94 13.62 0.13 -17.89
C ILE A 94 13.01 1.05 -16.81
N LEU A 95 11.70 1.32 -16.89
CA LEU A 95 11.00 2.14 -15.89
C LEU A 95 11.06 1.50 -14.49
N ILE A 96 10.89 0.19 -14.37
CA ILE A 96 11.05 -0.54 -13.10
C ILE A 96 12.45 -0.31 -12.55
N VAL A 97 13.50 -0.56 -13.34
CA VAL A 97 14.90 -0.42 -12.90
C VAL A 97 15.19 1.02 -12.44
N VAL A 98 14.71 2.02 -13.18
CA VAL A 98 14.89 3.43 -12.83
C VAL A 98 14.15 3.79 -11.53
N ILE A 99 12.86 3.45 -11.42
CA ILE A 99 12.05 3.77 -10.23
C ILE A 99 12.59 3.05 -8.99
N THR A 100 12.92 1.76 -9.09
CA THR A 100 13.52 0.99 -7.99
C THR A 100 14.90 1.54 -7.61
N GLY A 101 15.71 1.95 -8.59
CA GLY A 101 16.99 2.60 -8.34
C GLY A 101 16.83 3.90 -7.55
N LEU A 102 15.91 4.77 -7.97
CA LEU A 102 15.60 6.02 -7.27
C LEU A 102 15.06 5.77 -5.85
N ALA A 103 14.17 4.79 -5.69
CA ALA A 103 13.66 4.40 -4.37
C ALA A 103 14.79 3.90 -3.45
N THR A 104 15.71 3.10 -3.99
CA THR A 104 16.87 2.59 -3.24
C THR A 104 17.79 3.73 -2.79
N ILE A 105 18.09 4.68 -3.69
CA ILE A 105 18.87 5.88 -3.35
C ILE A 105 18.17 6.69 -2.25
N SER A 106 16.85 6.86 -2.36
CA SER A 106 16.06 7.57 -1.34
C SER A 106 16.19 6.91 0.04
N VAL A 107 16.09 5.58 0.10
CA VAL A 107 16.22 4.83 1.37
C VAL A 107 17.63 4.96 1.94
N VAL A 108 18.67 4.81 1.11
CA VAL A 108 20.08 4.88 1.54
C VAL A 108 20.49 6.30 1.97
N SER A 109 19.93 7.34 1.35
CA SER A 109 20.23 8.75 1.67
C SER A 109 19.68 9.22 3.02
N GLY A 110 18.80 8.43 3.65
CA GLY A 110 18.21 8.71 4.95
C GLY A 110 16.70 8.50 4.93
N LEU A 111 16.26 7.39 5.52
CA LEU A 111 14.85 6.97 5.58
C LEU A 111 13.93 8.11 6.07
N ASP A 112 14.32 8.79 7.14
CA ASP A 112 13.48 9.77 7.83
C ASP A 112 13.24 11.06 7.02
N LYS A 113 14.22 11.49 6.22
CA LYS A 113 14.11 12.72 5.41
C LYS A 113 13.59 12.43 4.01
N GLY A 114 14.13 11.42 3.33
CA GLY A 114 13.75 11.09 1.96
C GLY A 114 12.29 10.67 1.85
N ILE A 115 11.86 9.70 2.68
CA ILE A 115 10.48 9.22 2.66
C ILE A 115 9.50 10.33 3.05
N ARG A 116 9.87 11.17 4.03
CA ARG A 116 9.00 12.27 4.46
C ARG A 116 8.74 13.27 3.35
N ILE A 117 9.77 13.74 2.65
CA ILE A 117 9.62 14.71 1.55
C ILE A 117 8.79 14.11 0.42
N LEU A 118 9.11 12.88 0.00
CA LEU A 118 8.35 12.17 -1.04
C LEU A 118 6.88 11.97 -0.64
N SER A 119 6.62 11.64 0.63
CA SER A 119 5.27 11.44 1.15
C SER A 119 4.47 12.76 1.22
N GLU A 120 5.08 13.84 1.70
CA GLU A 120 4.45 15.16 1.76
C GLU A 120 4.13 15.69 0.35
N LEU A 121 5.06 15.53 -0.61
CA LEU A 121 4.83 15.88 -2.02
C LEU A 121 3.72 15.03 -2.65
N ASN A 122 3.74 13.71 -2.44
CA ASN A 122 2.70 12.82 -2.96
C ASN A 122 1.32 13.19 -2.42
N LEU A 123 1.20 13.48 -1.12
CA LEU A 123 -0.07 13.90 -0.52
C LEU A 123 -0.54 15.24 -1.10
N GLY A 124 0.37 16.21 -1.28
CA GLY A 124 0.05 17.49 -1.91
C GLY A 124 -0.45 17.34 -3.35
N LEU A 125 0.24 16.53 -4.17
CA LEU A 125 -0.16 16.25 -5.55
C LEU A 125 -1.50 15.50 -5.61
N ALA A 126 -1.73 14.53 -4.73
CA ALA A 126 -2.99 13.79 -4.66
C ALA A 126 -4.17 14.71 -4.32
N LEU A 127 -4.00 15.61 -3.33
CA LEU A 127 -5.03 16.58 -2.97
C LEU A 127 -5.29 17.59 -4.09
N LEU A 128 -4.24 18.05 -4.77
CA LEU A 128 -4.37 18.94 -5.93
C LEU A 128 -5.15 18.25 -7.06
N LEU A 129 -4.80 17.00 -7.39
CA LEU A 129 -5.49 16.24 -8.42
C LEU A 129 -6.96 15.99 -8.04
N LEU A 130 -7.24 15.64 -6.78
CA LEU A 130 -8.60 15.49 -6.26
C LEU A 130 -9.42 16.77 -6.43
N ALA A 131 -8.85 17.92 -6.05
CA ALA A 131 -9.52 19.22 -6.18
C ALA A 131 -9.77 19.58 -7.65
N LEU A 132 -8.80 19.34 -8.54
CA LEU A 132 -8.95 19.55 -9.97
C LEU A 132 -10.07 18.69 -10.55
N VAL A 133 -10.10 17.40 -10.24
CA VAL A 133 -11.15 16.48 -10.71
C VAL A 133 -12.53 16.88 -10.16
N LEU A 134 -12.61 17.31 -8.90
CA LEU A 134 -13.86 17.71 -8.28
C LEU A 134 -14.42 19.01 -8.88
N CYS A 135 -13.56 20.01 -9.13
CA CYS A 135 -13.96 21.33 -9.61
C CYS A 135 -14.13 21.40 -11.13
N LEU A 136 -13.29 20.70 -11.90
CA LEU A 136 -13.33 20.70 -13.38
C LEU A 136 -14.21 19.57 -13.94
N GLY A 137 -14.45 18.52 -13.14
CA GLY A 137 -15.36 17.44 -13.48
C GLY A 137 -16.83 17.76 -13.13
N PRO A 138 -17.74 16.80 -13.33
CA PRO A 138 -19.15 16.97 -13.00
C PRO A 138 -19.37 16.86 -11.48
N THR A 139 -19.13 17.94 -10.74
CA THR A 139 -19.13 17.99 -9.26
C THR A 139 -20.37 17.35 -8.64
N VAL A 140 -21.56 17.69 -9.15
CA VAL A 140 -22.84 17.16 -8.63
C VAL A 140 -22.92 15.64 -8.80
N LEU A 141 -22.47 15.11 -9.94
CA LEU A 141 -22.43 13.67 -10.18
C LEU A 141 -21.44 13.00 -9.22
N LEU A 142 -20.24 13.54 -9.07
CA LEU A 142 -19.22 12.98 -8.18
C LEU A 142 -19.69 12.91 -6.73
N LEU A 143 -20.30 13.99 -6.22
CA LEU A 143 -20.84 14.03 -4.86
C LEU A 143 -22.04 13.09 -4.68
N LYS A 144 -22.95 13.03 -5.67
CA LYS A 144 -24.08 12.10 -5.65
C LYS A 144 -23.59 10.65 -5.62
N SER A 145 -22.67 10.30 -6.52
CA SER A 145 -22.07 8.97 -6.58
C SER A 145 -21.31 8.64 -5.30
N PHE A 146 -20.65 9.60 -4.65
CA PHE A 146 -20.00 9.36 -3.36
C PHE A 146 -21.00 8.95 -2.28
N VAL A 147 -22.12 9.70 -2.13
CA VAL A 147 -23.17 9.39 -1.16
C VAL A 147 -23.85 8.06 -1.48
N GLU A 148 -24.21 7.85 -2.76
CA GLU A 148 -24.89 6.63 -3.23
C GLU A 148 -24.02 5.39 -3.01
N ASN A 149 -22.75 5.43 -3.40
CA ASN A 149 -21.84 4.32 -3.18
C ASN A 149 -21.62 4.06 -1.67
N THR A 150 -21.58 5.11 -0.83
CA THR A 150 -21.39 4.97 0.61
C THR A 150 -22.60 4.31 1.26
N GLY A 151 -23.81 4.78 0.91
CA GLY A 151 -25.07 4.17 1.35
C GLY A 151 -25.22 2.74 0.86
N GLY A 152 -24.91 2.49 -0.41
CA GLY A 152 -24.91 1.14 -0.98
C GLY A 152 -23.96 0.20 -0.26
N TYR A 153 -22.75 0.67 0.05
CA TYR A 153 -21.77 -0.13 0.81
C TYR A 153 -22.26 -0.47 2.21
N LEU A 154 -22.86 0.48 2.94
CA LEU A 154 -23.41 0.23 4.27
C LEU A 154 -24.63 -0.70 4.23
N SER A 155 -25.49 -0.55 3.22
CA SER A 155 -26.68 -1.39 3.05
C SER A 155 -26.34 -2.82 2.66
N GLU A 156 -25.33 -3.02 1.81
CA GLU A 156 -24.88 -4.34 1.38
C GLU A 156 -23.84 -4.94 2.32
N LEU A 157 -23.41 -4.21 3.36
CA LEU A 157 -22.33 -4.64 4.23
C LEU A 157 -22.67 -5.97 4.88
N VAL A 158 -23.91 -6.15 5.36
CA VAL A 158 -24.37 -7.39 6.01
C VAL A 158 -24.69 -8.49 4.99
N SER A 159 -25.08 -8.15 3.76
CA SER A 159 -25.47 -9.17 2.76
C SER A 159 -24.27 -9.72 1.96
N LYS A 160 -23.18 -8.96 1.87
CA LYS A 160 -21.96 -9.32 1.14
C LYS A 160 -20.78 -9.73 2.04
N THR A 161 -20.98 -9.77 3.36
CA THR A 161 -20.07 -10.38 4.35
C THR A 161 -20.65 -11.67 4.89
#